data_AF-A0A2D6W630-F1
#
_entry.id   AF-A0A2D6W630-F1
#
_cell.length_a   1.000
_cell.length_b   1.000
_cell.length_c   1.000
_cell.angle_alpha   90.00
_cell.angle_beta   90.00
_cell.angle_gamma   90.00
#
_symmetry.space_group_name_H-M   'P 1'
#
loop_
_entity.id
_entity.type
_entity.pdbx_description
1 polymer ?
#
loop_
_entity_poly.entity_id
_entity_poly.type
_entity_poly.pdbx_seq_one_letter_code
_entity_poly.pdbx_strand_id
1 'polypeptide(L)'
;MKPILRLFLMLMFLNFSVHAKPIEEQFLEELNKLKKEKGDFLTKISLREDKCLAKFFSGKCLENLDIDYENGIRDLELRQQRILLERQKFRATLRERKRLRRKEQRDKTNLR
;
A
#
# COMPACT_ATOMS: atom_id res chain seq x y z
N MET A 1 -12.69 35.20 24.28
CA MET A 1 -11.46 34.37 24.09
C MET A 1 -11.69 32.85 24.01
N LYS A 2 -12.62 32.25 24.79
CA LYS A 2 -12.93 30.80 24.72
C LYS A 2 -13.40 30.24 23.35
N PRO A 3 -14.20 30.96 22.52
CA PRO A 3 -14.66 30.39 21.24
C PRO A 3 -13.58 30.37 20.15
N ILE A 4 -12.68 31.36 20.14
CA ILE A 4 -11.57 31.46 19.17
C ILE A 4 -10.59 30.28 19.34
N LEU A 5 -10.30 29.90 20.59
CA LEU A 5 -9.45 28.75 20.90
C LEU A 5 -10.08 27.42 20.44
N ARG A 6 -11.41 27.27 20.59
CA ARG A 6 -12.16 26.10 20.09
C ARG A 6 -12.17 26.04 18.56
N LEU A 7 -12.32 27.17 17.89
CA LEU A 7 -12.29 27.26 16.43
C LEU A 7 -10.90 26.89 15.87
N PHE A 8 -9.83 27.38 16.50
CA PHE A 8 -8.44 27.05 16.13
C PHE A 8 -8.13 25.56 16.29
N LEU A 9 -8.60 24.96 17.38
CA LEU A 9 -8.47 23.51 17.62
C LEU A 9 -9.19 22.70 16.53
N MET A 10 -10.41 23.06 16.14
CA MET A 10 -11.14 22.39 15.06
C MET A 10 -10.45 22.52 13.70
N LEU A 11 -9.93 23.70 13.36
CA LEU A 11 -9.20 23.93 12.09
C LEU A 11 -7.95 23.04 11.97
N MET A 12 -7.21 22.85 13.07
CA MET A 12 -6.03 21.97 13.09
C MET A 12 -6.38 20.47 12.94
N PHE A 13 -7.58 20.04 13.35
CA PHE A 13 -8.05 18.68 13.12
C PHE A 13 -8.43 18.44 11.66
N LEU A 14 -9.06 19.41 11.00
CA LEU A 14 -9.51 19.30 9.60
C LEU A 14 -8.31 19.21 8.63
N ASN A 15 -7.34 20.12 8.72
CA ASN A 15 -6.21 20.16 7.79
C ASN A 15 -5.37 18.88 7.76
N PHE A 16 -5.25 18.18 8.90
CA PHE A 16 -4.48 16.94 8.97
C PHE A 16 -5.22 15.72 8.39
N SER A 17 -6.54 15.66 8.61
CA SER A 17 -7.38 14.62 7.99
C SER A 17 -7.38 14.74 6.46
N VAL A 18 -7.24 15.96 5.93
CA VAL A 18 -7.14 16.25 4.50
C VAL A 18 -5.81 15.79 3.91
N HIS A 19 -4.69 15.82 4.65
CA HIS A 19 -3.38 15.38 4.13
C HIS A 19 -3.11 13.87 4.30
N ALA A 20 -3.79 13.19 5.23
CA ALA A 20 -3.65 11.73 5.38
C ALA A 20 -4.41 10.93 4.32
N LYS A 21 -5.58 11.45 3.87
CA LYS A 21 -6.39 10.86 2.80
C LYS A 21 -5.65 10.65 1.47
N PRO A 22 -4.93 11.64 0.90
CA PRO A 22 -4.26 11.47 -0.39
C PRO A 22 -3.15 10.42 -0.35
N ILE A 23 -2.41 10.32 0.77
CA ILE A 23 -1.38 9.28 0.94
C ILE A 23 -2.01 7.88 1.06
N GLU A 24 -3.16 7.77 1.72
CA GLU A 24 -3.86 6.51 1.84
C GLU A 24 -4.48 6.04 0.51
N GLU A 25 -4.93 6.99 -0.31
CA GLU A 25 -5.38 6.75 -1.69
C GLU A 25 -4.24 6.31 -2.60
N GLN A 26 -3.03 6.88 -2.47
CA GLN A 26 -1.84 6.45 -3.20
C GLN A 26 -1.53 4.96 -3.00
N PHE A 27 -1.55 4.48 -1.75
CA PHE A 27 -1.33 3.05 -1.49
C PHE A 27 -2.39 2.15 -2.15
N LEU A 28 -3.65 2.60 -2.22
CA LEU A 28 -4.71 1.85 -2.91
C LEU A 28 -4.48 1.83 -4.42
N GLU A 29 -4.05 2.95 -4.99
CA GLU A 29 -3.72 3.06 -6.40
C GLU A 29 -2.55 2.13 -6.78
N GLU A 30 -1.49 2.12 -5.98
CA GLU A 30 -0.33 1.23 -6.18
C GLU A 30 -0.73 -0.25 -6.12
N LEU A 31 -1.55 -0.64 -5.15
CA LEU A 31 -2.07 -2.02 -5.06
C LEU A 31 -2.94 -2.39 -6.26
N ASN A 32 -3.75 -1.46 -6.77
CA ASN A 32 -4.56 -1.68 -7.96
C ASN A 32 -3.71 -1.80 -9.23
N LYS A 33 -2.65 -0.99 -9.37
CA LYS A 33 -1.66 -1.11 -10.44
C LYS A 33 -0.99 -2.48 -10.39
N LEU A 34 -0.54 -2.91 -9.22
CA LEU A 34 0.09 -4.21 -9.02
C LEU A 34 -0.86 -5.38 -9.35
N LYS A 35 -2.15 -5.25 -9.00
CA LYS A 35 -3.18 -6.22 -9.38
C LYS A 35 -3.33 -6.33 -10.90
N LYS A 36 -3.31 -5.19 -11.60
CA LYS A 36 -3.37 -5.16 -13.07
C LYS A 36 -2.10 -5.78 -13.67
N GLU A 37 -0.93 -5.40 -13.19
CA GLU A 37 0.36 -5.99 -13.60
C GLU A 37 0.37 -7.51 -13.43
N LYS A 38 -0.16 -8.03 -12.32
CA LYS A 38 -0.31 -9.48 -12.09
C LYS A 38 -1.21 -10.13 -13.14
N GLY A 39 -2.33 -9.52 -13.49
CA GLY A 39 -3.23 -10.02 -14.54
C GLY A 39 -2.54 -10.08 -15.90
N ASP A 40 -1.82 -9.02 -16.28
CA ASP A 40 -1.08 -8.95 -17.52
C ASP A 40 0.07 -9.98 -17.56
N PHE A 41 0.76 -10.18 -16.44
CA PHE A 41 1.80 -11.19 -16.29
C PHE A 41 1.25 -12.61 -16.49
N LEU A 42 0.16 -12.96 -15.80
CA LEU A 42 -0.48 -14.29 -15.92
C LEU A 42 -0.96 -14.56 -17.36
N THR A 43 -1.49 -13.54 -18.03
CA THR A 43 -1.89 -13.64 -19.43
C THR A 43 -0.68 -13.95 -20.33
N LYS A 44 0.46 -13.30 -20.08
CA LYS A 44 1.71 -13.59 -20.82
C LYS A 44 2.24 -15.00 -20.56
N ILE A 45 2.17 -15.48 -19.33
CA ILE A 45 2.57 -16.86 -18.98
C ILE A 45 1.69 -17.86 -19.72
N SER A 46 0.37 -17.70 -19.67
CA SER A 46 -0.57 -18.58 -20.38
C SER A 46 -0.31 -18.62 -21.90
N LEU A 47 -0.09 -17.46 -22.54
CA LEU A 47 0.26 -17.42 -23.97
C LEU A 47 1.59 -18.12 -24.30
N ARG A 48 2.55 -18.13 -23.36
CA ARG A 48 3.82 -18.84 -23.52
C ARG A 48 3.66 -20.34 -23.27
N GLU A 49 2.79 -20.72 -22.36
CA GLU A 49 2.43 -22.11 -22.07
C GLU A 49 1.85 -22.78 -23.31
N ASP A 50 0.87 -22.14 -23.95
CA ASP A 50 0.26 -22.62 -25.20
C ASP A 50 1.33 -22.86 -26.29
N LYS A 51 2.29 -21.94 -26.41
CA LYS A 51 3.41 -22.06 -27.35
C LYS A 51 4.38 -23.17 -26.99
N CYS A 52 4.59 -23.46 -25.71
CA CYS A 52 5.41 -24.59 -25.27
C CYS A 52 4.70 -25.91 -25.55
N LEU A 53 3.40 -26.00 -25.28
CA LEU A 53 2.58 -27.19 -25.51
C LEU A 53 2.42 -27.52 -27.00
N ALA A 54 2.43 -26.51 -27.87
CA ALA A 54 2.44 -26.72 -29.32
C ALA A 54 3.73 -27.37 -29.87
N LYS A 55 4.80 -27.48 -29.07
CA LYS A 55 6.07 -28.11 -29.47
C LYS A 55 6.09 -29.59 -29.12
N PHE A 56 6.56 -30.42 -30.05
CA PHE A 56 6.72 -31.87 -29.86
C PHE A 56 7.63 -32.26 -28.68
N PHE A 57 8.64 -31.43 -28.34
CA PHE A 57 9.50 -31.60 -27.16
C PHE A 57 9.35 -30.40 -26.23
N SER A 58 8.27 -30.37 -25.46
CA SER A 58 7.88 -29.24 -24.61
C SER A 58 8.60 -29.21 -23.25
N GLY A 59 9.21 -30.30 -22.79
CA GLY A 59 9.75 -30.44 -21.42
C GLY A 59 10.61 -29.26 -20.96
N LYS A 60 11.73 -28.98 -21.66
CA LYS A 60 12.62 -27.85 -21.31
C LYS A 60 11.95 -26.47 -21.48
N CYS A 61 10.95 -26.36 -22.36
CA CYS A 61 10.19 -25.12 -22.55
C CYS A 61 9.30 -24.85 -21.33
N LEU A 62 8.61 -25.87 -20.85
CA LEU A 62 7.72 -25.82 -19.68
C LEU A 62 8.51 -25.61 -18.39
N GLU A 63 9.63 -26.31 -18.19
CA GLU A 63 10.49 -26.11 -17.01
C GLU A 63 10.97 -24.66 -16.88
N ASN A 64 11.42 -24.06 -17.98
CA ASN A 64 11.82 -22.65 -17.97
C ASN A 64 10.61 -21.71 -17.72
N LEU A 65 9.43 -22.10 -18.20
CA LEU A 65 8.21 -21.31 -17.98
C LEU A 65 7.76 -21.37 -16.52
N ASP A 66 7.89 -22.52 -15.86
CA ASP A 66 7.61 -22.68 -14.43
C ASP A 66 8.54 -21.82 -13.59
N ILE A 67 9.85 -21.80 -13.92
CA ILE A 67 10.82 -20.92 -13.25
C ILE A 67 10.45 -19.44 -13.44
N ASP A 68 10.09 -19.03 -14.65
CA ASP A 68 9.66 -17.66 -14.94
C ASP A 68 8.38 -17.29 -14.18
N TYR A 69 7.43 -18.23 -14.08
CA TYR A 69 6.20 -18.07 -13.33
C TYR A 69 6.49 -17.87 -11.84
N GLU A 70 7.24 -18.77 -11.22
CA GLU A 70 7.57 -18.72 -9.78
C GLU A 70 8.30 -17.43 -9.41
N ASN A 71 9.31 -17.05 -10.21
CA ASN A 71 10.06 -15.82 -9.99
C ASN A 71 9.19 -14.57 -10.13
N GLY A 72 8.33 -14.51 -11.16
CA GLY A 72 7.45 -13.38 -11.39
C GLY A 72 6.38 -13.24 -10.30
N ILE A 73 5.77 -14.34 -9.86
CA ILE A 73 4.82 -14.33 -8.75
C ILE A 73 5.48 -13.88 -7.46
N ARG A 74 6.68 -14.41 -7.15
CA ARG A 74 7.44 -14.01 -5.97
C ARG A 74 7.76 -12.52 -5.97
N ASP A 75 8.20 -11.95 -7.09
CA ASP A 75 8.48 -10.51 -7.19
C ASP A 75 7.22 -9.66 -6.93
N LEU A 76 6.10 -10.02 -7.56
CA LEU A 76 4.82 -9.34 -7.37
C LEU A 76 4.36 -9.40 -5.90
N GLU A 77 4.50 -10.56 -5.25
CA GLU A 77 4.15 -10.73 -3.84
C GLU A 77 5.04 -9.90 -2.91
N LEU A 78 6.36 -9.88 -3.16
CA LEU A 78 7.30 -9.07 -2.38
C LEU A 78 6.99 -7.58 -2.50
N ARG A 79 6.66 -7.11 -3.70
CA ARG A 79 6.22 -5.72 -3.94
C ARG A 79 4.91 -5.42 -3.22
N GLN A 80 3.94 -6.33 -3.25
CA GLN A 80 2.68 -6.18 -2.52
C GLN A 80 2.91 -6.06 -1.01
N GLN A 81 3.73 -6.96 -0.45
CA GLN A 81 4.06 -6.95 0.98
C GLN A 81 4.74 -5.65 1.40
N ARG A 82 5.65 -5.13 0.58
CA ARG A 82 6.32 -3.84 0.81
C ARG A 82 5.31 -2.70 0.95
N ILE A 83 4.39 -2.57 -0.02
CA ILE A 83 3.35 -1.54 -0.01
C ILE A 83 2.48 -1.64 1.24
N LEU A 84 2.06 -2.86 1.61
CA LEU A 84 1.24 -3.09 2.80
C LEU A 84 1.96 -2.72 4.10
N LEU A 85 3.25 -3.05 4.18
CA LEU A 85 4.09 -2.76 5.34
C LEU A 85 4.33 -1.25 5.48
N GLU A 86 4.58 -0.54 4.38
CA GLU A 86 4.69 0.93 4.37
C GLU A 86 3.39 1.60 4.79
N ARG A 87 2.25 1.13 4.26
CA ARG A 87 0.92 1.61 4.68
C ARG A 87 0.68 1.38 6.18
N GLN A 88 1.09 0.23 6.71
CA GLN A 88 0.96 -0.07 8.14
C GLN A 88 1.82 0.87 9.00
N LYS A 89 3.08 1.09 8.62
CA LYS A 89 3.99 2.05 9.27
C LYS A 89 3.40 3.46 9.25
N PHE A 90 2.91 3.91 8.10
CA PHE A 90 2.25 5.20 7.96
C PHE A 90 1.07 5.36 8.93
N ARG A 91 0.16 4.38 8.97
CA ARG A 91 -0.97 4.36 9.92
C ARG A 91 -0.53 4.33 11.38
N ALA A 92 0.56 3.63 11.71
CA ALA A 92 1.13 3.65 13.06
C ALA A 92 1.60 5.06 13.44
N THR A 93 2.36 5.72 12.57
CA THR A 93 2.84 7.10 12.75
C THR A 93 1.68 8.09 12.92
N LEU A 94 0.60 7.95 12.14
CA LEU A 94 -0.60 8.77 12.31
C LEU A 94 -1.23 8.58 13.70
N ARG A 95 -1.33 7.34 14.18
CA ARG A 95 -1.89 7.03 15.50
C ARG A 95 -1.03 7.59 16.62
N GLU A 96 0.28 7.44 16.53
CA GLU A 96 1.23 7.96 17.52
C GLU A 96 1.16 9.48 17.61
N ARG A 97 1.22 10.18 16.47
CA ARG A 97 1.06 11.64 16.44
C ARG A 97 -0.27 12.11 17.02
N LYS A 98 -1.36 11.39 16.77
CA LYS A 98 -2.67 11.69 17.38
C LYS A 98 -2.65 11.51 18.91
N ARG A 99 -1.93 10.52 19.43
CA ARG A 99 -1.74 10.32 20.87
C ARG A 99 -0.91 11.44 21.49
N LEU A 100 0.21 11.83 20.85
CA LEU A 100 1.07 12.92 21.32
C LEU A 100 0.31 14.25 21.41
N ARG A 101 -0.45 14.61 20.37
CA ARG A 101 -1.29 15.83 20.41
C ARG A 101 -2.33 15.82 21.53
N ARG A 102 -2.95 14.66 21.81
CA ARG A 102 -3.90 14.52 22.93
C ARG A 102 -3.22 14.68 24.28
N LYS A 103 -1.99 14.18 24.42
CA LYS A 103 -1.17 14.34 25.63
C LYS A 103 -0.80 15.82 25.83
N GLU A 104 -0.26 16.47 24.80
CA GLU A 104 0.05 17.92 24.84
C GLU A 104 -1.17 18.78 25.18
N GLN A 105 -2.35 18.44 24.64
CA GLN A 105 -3.59 19.15 25.00
C GLN A 105 -3.91 18.99 26.48
N ARG A 106 -3.88 17.76 27.02
CA ARG A 106 -4.12 17.50 28.46
C ARG A 106 -3.13 18.24 29.35
N ASP A 107 -1.83 18.19 29.02
CA ASP A 107 -0.79 18.86 29.79
C ASP A 107 -1.00 20.38 29.81
N LYS A 108 -1.37 20.97 28.66
CA LYS A 108 -1.75 22.40 28.57
C LYS A 108 -3.04 22.75 29.32
N THR A 109 -3.94 21.79 29.55
CA THR A 109 -5.20 22.04 30.27
C THR A 109 -5.05 21.87 31.78
N ASN A 110 -4.11 21.03 32.24
CA ASN A 110 -3.80 20.80 33.66
C ASN A 110 -2.84 21.85 34.28
N LEU A 111 -2.22 22.69 33.45
CA LEU A 111 -1.40 23.85 33.86
C LEU A 111 -2.25 25.13 34.13
N ARG A 112 -3.57 24.98 34.21
CA ARG A 112 -4.54 26.03 34.59
C ARG A 112 -5.35 25.56 35.79
#